data_AF-A0A651E137-F1
#
_entry.id   AF-A0A651E137-F1
#
_cell.length_a   1.000
_cell.length_b   1.000
_cell.length_c   1.000
_cell.angle_alpha   90.00
_cell.angle_beta   90.00
_cell.angle_gamma   90.00
#
_symmetry.space_group_name_H-M   'P 1'
#
loop_
_entity.id
_entity.type
_entity.pdbx_description
1 polymer ?
#
loop_
_entity_poly.entity_id
_entity_poly.type
_entity_poly.pdbx_seq_one_letter_code
_entity_poly.pdbx_strand_id
1 'polypeptide(L)'
;MTTAQIQSQDCGVAKLSPEALALVSDFFKVLSESSRLQIVCCLRSGPQNVSQVVEMTGLNQANVSKHLKILTQAGVVSRQQQGVCAIYQISNGLVFELCERVCDALSNQIQQQAEQLQQLNLVRSER
;
A
#
# COMPACT_ATOMS: atom_id res chain seq x y z
N MET A 1 4.20 -21.93 -26.50
CA MET A 1 4.64 -20.55 -26.73
C MET A 1 3.46 -19.78 -27.31
N THR A 2 2.64 -19.16 -26.46
CA THR A 2 1.60 -18.24 -26.91
C THR A 2 1.64 -17.06 -25.96
N THR A 3 2.16 -15.95 -26.48
CA THR A 3 2.19 -14.64 -25.85
C THR A 3 0.75 -14.22 -25.58
N ALA A 4 0.32 -14.29 -24.33
CA ALA A 4 -0.98 -13.76 -23.92
C ALA A 4 -0.89 -12.23 -24.01
N GLN A 5 -1.48 -11.68 -25.06
CA GLN A 5 -1.72 -10.26 -25.25
C GLN A 5 -2.60 -9.78 -24.08
N ILE A 6 -2.01 -8.97 -23.18
CA ILE A 6 -2.78 -8.16 -22.25
C ILE A 6 -3.37 -7.02 -23.09
N GLN A 7 -4.59 -7.21 -23.56
CA GLN A 7 -5.37 -6.13 -24.16
C GLN A 7 -5.78 -5.15 -23.06
N SER A 8 -4.98 -4.10 -22.91
CA SER A 8 -5.21 -2.94 -22.04
C SER A 8 -6.30 -2.02 -22.61
N GLN A 9 -7.48 -2.55 -22.94
CA GLN A 9 -8.61 -1.77 -23.47
C GLN A 9 -9.79 -1.77 -22.49
N ASP A 10 -9.56 -1.20 -21.30
CA ASP A 10 -10.42 -0.20 -20.66
C ASP A 10 -9.87 0.06 -19.25
N CYS A 11 -8.83 0.90 -19.17
CA CYS A 11 -8.49 1.49 -17.88
C CYS A 11 -9.64 2.43 -17.51
N GLY A 12 -10.57 1.99 -16.66
CA GLY A 12 -11.70 2.81 -16.22
C GLY A 12 -11.26 4.16 -15.63
N VAL A 13 -10.04 4.22 -15.08
CA VAL A 13 -9.40 5.45 -14.60
C VAL A 13 -9.16 6.47 -15.73
N ALA A 14 -8.89 6.02 -16.96
CA ALA A 14 -8.61 6.89 -18.10
C ALA A 14 -9.84 7.70 -18.57
N LYS A 15 -11.05 7.32 -18.13
CA LYS A 15 -12.31 8.02 -18.44
C LYS A 15 -12.82 8.90 -17.29
N LEU A 16 -12.06 9.03 -16.19
CA LEU A 16 -12.48 9.79 -15.02
C LEU A 16 -12.35 11.31 -15.24
N SER A 17 -13.25 12.08 -14.61
CA SER A 17 -13.13 13.54 -14.56
C SER A 17 -11.95 13.97 -13.67
N PRO A 18 -11.43 15.21 -13.84
CA PRO A 18 -10.38 15.74 -12.99
C PRO A 18 -10.71 15.69 -11.49
N GLU A 19 -11.97 15.91 -11.12
CA GLU A 19 -12.45 15.86 -9.74
C GLU A 19 -12.40 14.43 -9.18
N ALA A 20 -12.79 13.43 -9.97
CA ALA A 20 -12.67 12.02 -9.58
C ALA A 20 -11.20 11.59 -9.45
N LEU A 21 -10.32 12.07 -10.32
CA LEU A 21 -8.88 11.84 -10.21
C LEU A 21 -8.28 12.48 -8.96
N ALA A 22 -8.77 13.64 -8.53
CA ALA A 22 -8.34 14.27 -7.29
C ALA A 22 -8.70 13.40 -6.07
N LEU A 23 -9.90 12.82 -6.03
CA LEU A 23 -10.30 11.89 -4.96
C LEU A 23 -9.40 10.64 -4.91
N VAL A 24 -9.07 10.08 -6.07
CA VAL A 24 -8.14 8.95 -6.18
C VAL A 24 -6.73 9.35 -5.70
N SER A 25 -6.25 10.53 -6.11
CA SER A 25 -4.96 11.06 -5.66
C SER A 25 -4.91 11.25 -4.14
N ASP A 26 -5.96 11.79 -3.54
CA ASP A 26 -6.04 11.99 -2.10
C ASP A 26 -6.04 10.66 -1.33
N PHE A 27 -6.70 9.64 -1.86
CA PHE A 27 -6.59 8.29 -1.32
C PHE A 27 -5.16 7.75 -1.42
N PHE A 28 -4.48 7.93 -2.56
CA PHE A 28 -3.08 7.52 -2.70
C PHE A 28 -2.13 8.29 -1.78
N LYS A 29 -2.36 9.57 -1.52
CA LYS A 29 -1.59 10.34 -0.51
C LYS A 29 -1.74 9.74 0.89
N VAL A 30 -2.90 9.18 1.22
CA VAL A 30 -3.07 8.44 2.47
C VAL A 30 -2.20 7.18 2.45
N LEU A 31 -2.07 6.46 1.34
CA LEU A 31 -1.23 5.25 1.30
C LEU A 31 0.28 5.51 1.13
N SER A 32 0.68 6.71 0.70
CA SER A 32 2.07 7.05 0.34
C SER A 32 3.01 7.29 1.53
N GLU A 33 2.75 6.69 2.70
CA GLU A 33 3.59 6.86 3.88
C GLU A 33 3.77 5.53 4.62
N SER A 34 5.02 5.22 4.93
CA SER A 34 5.42 3.90 5.40
C SER A 34 4.81 3.52 6.74
N SER A 35 4.71 4.45 7.70
CA SER A 35 4.12 4.20 9.02
C SER A 35 2.65 3.81 8.91
N ARG A 36 1.89 4.46 8.02
CA ARG A 36 0.50 4.08 7.74
C ARG A 36 0.39 2.70 7.11
N LEU A 37 1.24 2.35 6.15
CA LEU A 37 1.27 1.00 5.58
C LEU A 37 1.63 -0.05 6.64
N GLN A 38 2.58 0.25 7.52
CA GLN A 38 2.96 -0.63 8.62
C GLN A 38 1.80 -0.88 9.60
N ILE A 39 1.05 0.17 9.94
CA ILE A 39 -0.16 0.05 10.78
C ILE A 39 -1.25 -0.77 10.06
N VAL A 40 -1.47 -0.56 8.76
CA VAL A 40 -2.44 -1.35 7.99
C VAL A 40 -2.04 -2.83 7.95
N CYS A 41 -0.77 -3.14 7.73
CA CYS A 41 -0.25 -4.51 7.79
C CYS A 41 -0.42 -5.13 9.19
N CYS A 42 -0.16 -4.37 10.26
CA CYS A 42 -0.39 -4.80 11.64
C CYS A 42 -1.86 -5.18 11.89
N LEU A 43 -2.81 -4.42 11.35
CA LEU A 43 -4.24 -4.65 11.49
C LEU A 43 -4.79 -5.77 10.59
N ARG A 44 -3.98 -6.31 9.64
CA ARG A 44 -4.37 -7.47 8.81
C ARG A 44 -4.65 -8.71 9.66
N SER A 45 -3.95 -8.86 10.78
CA SER A 45 -4.10 -9.99 11.71
C SER A 45 -5.35 -9.92 12.58
N GLY A 46 -6.06 -8.78 12.58
CA GLY A 46 -7.31 -8.60 13.31
C GLY A 46 -7.42 -7.25 14.02
N PRO A 47 -8.53 -7.00 14.73
CA PRO A 47 -8.77 -5.75 15.43
C PRO A 47 -7.76 -5.51 16.57
N GLN A 48 -7.25 -4.28 16.68
CA GLN A 48 -6.25 -3.88 17.69
C GLN A 48 -6.57 -2.52 18.29
N ASN A 49 -6.17 -2.29 19.54
CA ASN A 49 -6.15 -0.96 20.15
C ASN A 49 -4.83 -0.21 19.86
N VAL A 50 -4.79 1.08 20.23
CA VAL A 50 -3.60 1.94 19.99
C VAL A 50 -2.33 1.36 20.62
N SER A 51 -2.40 0.87 21.86
CA SER A 51 -1.23 0.34 22.57
C SER A 51 -0.68 -0.91 21.91
N GLN A 52 -1.55 -1.80 21.42
CA GLN A 52 -1.15 -2.99 20.67
C GLN A 52 -0.49 -2.62 19.34
N VAL A 53 -1.05 -1.63 18.62
CA VAL A 53 -0.43 -1.13 17.39
C VAL A 53 0.94 -0.51 17.66
N VAL A 54 1.10 0.25 18.76
CA VAL A 54 2.40 0.78 19.20
C VAL A 54 3.40 -0.35 19.43
N GLU A 55 3.01 -1.38 20.17
CA GLU A 55 3.87 -2.53 20.48
C GLU A 55 4.30 -3.28 19.21
N MET A 56 3.36 -3.54 18.29
CA MET A 56 3.64 -4.30 17.06
C MET A 56 4.43 -3.50 16.01
N THR A 57 4.27 -2.17 15.98
CA THR A 57 4.92 -1.32 14.97
C THR A 57 6.21 -0.66 15.46
N GLY A 58 6.41 -0.56 16.78
CA GLY A 58 7.51 0.18 17.39
C GLY A 58 7.40 1.71 17.22
N LEU A 59 6.31 2.20 16.65
CA LEU A 59 6.04 3.63 16.50
C LEU A 59 5.59 4.23 17.82
N ASN A 60 5.91 5.51 18.07
CA ASN A 60 5.41 6.17 19.28
C ASN A 60 3.87 6.37 19.23
N GLN A 61 3.26 6.45 20.41
CA GLN A 61 1.81 6.55 20.56
C GLN A 61 1.19 7.76 19.85
N ALA A 62 1.85 8.92 19.85
CA ALA A 62 1.35 10.13 19.20
C ALA A 62 1.28 9.94 17.66
N ASN A 63 2.32 9.33 17.07
CA ASN A 63 2.35 8.98 15.66
C ASN A 63 1.26 7.96 15.32
N VAL A 64 1.16 6.86 16.07
CA VAL A 64 0.13 5.83 15.84
C VAL A 64 -1.27 6.45 15.90
N SER A 65 -1.57 7.25 16.93
CA SER A 65 -2.87 7.91 17.08
C SER A 65 -3.19 8.85 15.91
N LYS A 66 -2.20 9.65 15.48
CA LYS A 66 -2.33 10.54 14.32
C LYS A 66 -2.60 9.76 13.03
N HIS A 67 -1.85 8.69 12.79
CA HIS A 67 -1.98 7.87 11.60
C HIS A 67 -3.31 7.11 11.57
N LEU A 68 -3.74 6.52 12.69
CA LEU A 68 -5.05 5.87 12.80
C LEU A 68 -6.20 6.84 12.55
N LYS A 69 -6.09 8.09 13.02
CA LYS A 69 -7.09 9.14 12.71
C LYS A 69 -7.17 9.41 11.20
N ILE A 70 -6.03 9.59 10.52
CA ILE A 70 -5.99 9.82 9.07
C ILE A 70 -6.56 8.61 8.31
N LEU A 71 -6.15 7.40 8.68
CA LEU A 71 -6.64 6.16 8.07
C LEU A 71 -8.15 5.97 8.28
N THR A 72 -8.67 6.38 9.44
CA THR A 72 -10.11 6.34 9.74
C THR A 72 -10.87 7.33 8.87
N GLN A 73 -10.38 8.56 8.73
CA GLN A 73 -10.98 9.59 7.88
C GLN A 73 -10.99 9.19 6.40
N ALA A 74 -9.98 8.45 5.96
CA ALA A 74 -9.87 7.92 4.61
C ALA A 74 -10.69 6.63 4.38
N GLY A 75 -11.37 6.10 5.40
CA GLY A 75 -12.15 4.87 5.31
C GLY A 75 -11.33 3.58 5.14
N VAL A 76 -10.01 3.64 5.36
CA VAL A 76 -9.13 2.46 5.29
C VAL A 76 -9.34 1.56 6.51
N VAL A 77 -9.52 2.17 7.68
CA VAL A 77 -9.80 1.50 8.93
C VAL A 77 -11.08 2.05 9.56
N SER A 78 -11.74 1.24 10.36
CA SER A 78 -12.84 1.66 11.22
C SER A 78 -12.35 1.79 12.65
N ARG A 79 -13.07 2.60 13.43
CA ARG A 79 -12.82 2.82 14.85
C ARG A 79 -14.10 2.51 15.62
N GLN A 80 -14.03 1.60 16.58
CA GLN A 80 -15.11 1.29 17.51
C GLN A 80 -14.66 1.55 18.94
N GLN A 81 -15.50 2.25 19.72
CA GLN A 81 -15.25 2.42 21.15
C GLN A 81 -15.64 1.14 21.89
N GLN A 82 -14.75 0.60 22.72
CA GLN A 82 -15.00 -0.56 23.57
C GLN A 82 -14.51 -0.25 24.99
N GLY A 83 -15.46 0.13 25.85
CA GLY A 83 -15.16 0.65 27.18
C GLY A 83 -14.31 1.92 27.10
N VAL A 84 -13.15 1.92 27.76
CA VAL A 84 -12.22 3.05 27.79
C VAL A 84 -11.27 3.10 26.58
N CYS A 85 -11.22 2.02 25.78
CA CYS A 85 -10.29 1.90 24.65
C CYS A 85 -11.00 2.03 23.30
N ALA A 86 -10.25 2.48 22.29
CA ALA A 86 -10.69 2.44 20.90
C ALA A 86 -10.03 1.25 20.19
N ILE A 87 -10.85 0.44 19.52
CA ILE A 87 -10.43 -0.68 18.69
C ILE A 87 -10.49 -0.26 17.23
N TYR A 88 -9.44 -0.59 16.49
CA TYR A 88 -9.29 -0.33 15.06
C TYR A 88 -9.23 -1.64 14.30
N GLN A 89 -9.83 -1.67 13.12
CA GLN A 89 -9.83 -2.82 12.23
C GLN A 89 -9.86 -2.35 10.77
N ILE A 90 -9.36 -3.18 9.85
CA ILE A 90 -9.46 -2.91 8.42
C ILE A 90 -10.93 -2.81 8.02
N SER A 91 -11.28 -1.75 7.30
CA SER A 91 -12.60 -1.56 6.71
C SER A 91 -12.62 -1.79 5.22
N ASN A 92 -11.49 -1.53 4.57
CA ASN A 92 -11.36 -1.68 3.12
C ASN A 92 -10.12 -2.52 2.78
N GLY A 93 -10.37 -3.72 2.25
CA GLY A 93 -9.32 -4.66 1.83
C GLY A 93 -8.55 -4.23 0.58
N LEU A 94 -9.03 -3.23 -0.17
CA LEU A 94 -8.40 -2.72 -1.40
C LEU A 94 -6.93 -2.34 -1.21
N VAL A 95 -6.57 -1.86 -0.02
CA VAL A 95 -5.17 -1.49 0.28
C VAL A 95 -4.23 -2.68 0.14
N PHE A 96 -4.66 -3.88 0.54
CA PHE A 96 -3.82 -5.08 0.40
C PHE A 96 -3.68 -5.51 -1.05
N GLU A 97 -4.77 -5.47 -1.83
CA GLU A 97 -4.72 -5.76 -3.26
C GLU A 97 -3.80 -4.79 -4.01
N LEU A 98 -3.88 -3.50 -3.68
CA LEU A 98 -2.98 -2.48 -4.24
C LEU A 98 -1.53 -2.74 -3.86
N CYS A 99 -1.25 -3.02 -2.58
CA CYS A 99 0.09 -3.34 -2.12
C CYS A 99 0.66 -4.57 -2.85
N GLU A 100 -0.12 -5.64 -3.01
CA GLU A 100 0.29 -6.85 -3.72
C GLU A 100 0.64 -6.53 -5.18
N ARG A 101 -0.24 -5.80 -5.89
CA ARG A 101 0.02 -5.37 -7.29
C ARG A 101 1.27 -4.51 -7.43
N VAL A 102 1.49 -3.58 -6.50
CA VAL A 102 2.68 -2.72 -6.50
C VAL A 102 3.93 -3.54 -6.20
N CYS A 103 3.90 -4.46 -5.24
CA CYS A 103 5.00 -5.36 -4.93
C CYS A 103 5.40 -6.22 -6.12
N ASP A 104 4.43 -6.79 -6.85
CA ASP A 104 4.68 -7.58 -8.06
C ASP A 104 5.37 -6.72 -9.13
N ALA A 105 4.85 -5.51 -9.38
CA ALA A 105 5.40 -4.60 -10.38
C ALA A 105 6.83 -4.17 -10.03
N LEU A 106 7.08 -3.79 -8.77
CA LEU A 106 8.41 -3.41 -8.29
C LEU A 106 9.40 -4.58 -8.36
N SER A 107 8.98 -5.79 -7.98
CA SER A 107 9.83 -6.98 -8.03
C SER A 107 10.26 -7.29 -9.46
N ASN A 108 9.31 -7.25 -10.41
CA ASN A 108 9.61 -7.45 -11.82
C ASN A 108 10.55 -6.37 -12.37
N GLN A 109 10.37 -5.11 -11.99
CA GLN A 109 11.23 -4.01 -12.44
C GLN A 109 12.67 -4.18 -11.92
N ILE A 110 12.84 -4.52 -10.64
CA ILE A 110 14.16 -4.73 -10.04
C ILE A 110 14.87 -5.92 -10.70
N GLN A 111 14.15 -7.01 -10.95
CA GLN A 111 14.69 -8.19 -11.63
C GLN A 111 15.21 -7.85 -13.04
N GLN A 112 14.42 -7.11 -13.82
CA GLN A 112 14.82 -6.66 -15.17
C GLN A 112 16.08 -5.77 -15.13
N GLN A 113 16.18 -4.86 -14.16
CA GLN A 113 17.36 -4.00 -14.01
C GLN A 113 18.62 -4.82 -13.67
N ALA A 114 18.49 -5.85 -12.82
CA ALA A 114 19.60 -6.73 -12.48
C ALA A 114 20.10 -7.52 -13.70
N GLU A 115 19.19 -8.06 -14.52
CA GLU A 115 19.52 -8.80 -15.74
C GLU A 115 20.21 -7.90 -16.78
N GLN A 116 19.73 -6.67 -16.97
CA GLN A 116 20.37 -5.69 -17.86
C GLN A 116 21.79 -5.37 -17.42
N LEU A 117 22.02 -5.18 -16.12
CA LEU A 117 23.35 -4.94 -15.57
C LEU A 117 24.30 -6.13 -15.82
N GLN A 118 23.80 -7.36 -15.66
CA GLN A 118 24.59 -8.58 -15.93
C GLN A 118 24.99 -8.67 -17.39
N GLN A 119 24.06 -8.42 -18.33
CA GLN A 119 24.35 -8.44 -19.77
C GLN A 119 25.39 -7.39 -20.16
N LEU A 120 25.30 -6.17 -19.60
CA LEU A 120 26.29 -5.11 -19.83
C LEU A 120 27.70 -5.52 -19.35
N ASN A 121 27.79 -6.21 -18.20
CA ASN A 121 29.06 -6.69 -17.68
C ASN A 121 29.68 -7.80 -18.53
N LEU A 122 28.86 -8.70 -19.10
CA LEU A 122 29.33 -9.75 -20.01
C LEU A 122 29.94 -9.17 -21.29
N VAL A 123 29.27 -8.19 -21.92
CA VAL A 123 29.79 -7.49 -23.11
C VAL A 123 31.09 -6.74 -22.83
N ARG A 124 31.28 -6.24 -21.59
CA ARG A 124 32.53 -5.60 -21.17
C ARG A 124 33.66 -6.59 -20.92
N SER A 125 33.37 -7.82 -20.49
CA SER A 125 34.38 -8.86 -20.23
C SER A 125 34.88 -9.59 -21.49
N GLU A 126 34.18 -9.46 -22.62
CA GLU A 126 34.55 -10.08 -23.91
C GLU A 126 35.39 -9.15 -24.82
N ARG A 127 35.82 -7.99 -24.30
CA ARG A 127 36.76 -7.06 -24.95
C ARG A 127 38.08 -7.03 -24.19
#